data_AF-A0A913ZY21-F1
#
_entry.id   AF-A0A913ZY21-F1
#
_cell.length_a   1.000
_cell.length_b   1.000
_cell.length_c   1.000
_cell.angle_alpha   90.00
_cell.angle_beta   90.00
_cell.angle_gamma   90.00
#
_symmetry.space_group_name_H-M   'P 1'
#
loop_
_entity.id
_entity.type
_entity.pdbx_description
1 polymer ?
#
loop_
_entity_poly.entity_id
_entity_poly.type
_entity_poly.pdbx_seq_one_letter_code
_entity_poly.pdbx_strand_id
1 'polypeptide(L)'
;MAIRGVCCNYDQATRDIQRSNMEFSVLNVTCVEDDTACAQCFTVQANGLWCLYALEFTKDPDTYKLSAFDGISEWDFQFVQDDLAGQFRFCIQLQNYFDEAVHADWRDTLCLDNDFTEIAVPRECSRPLITLTIDSHMANGPVMGGQYLYCIP
;
A
#
# COMPACT_ATOMS: atom_id res chain seq x y z
N MET A 1 13.18 7.00 8.63
CA MET A 1 12.70 6.82 10.02
C MET A 1 11.21 6.53 9.91
N ALA A 2 10.77 5.29 10.17
CA ALA A 2 9.35 4.95 10.06
C ALA A 2 8.63 5.42 11.32
N ILE A 3 7.68 6.34 11.18
CA ILE A 3 6.80 6.75 12.27
C ILE A 3 5.76 5.63 12.40
N ARG A 4 5.94 4.77 13.39
CA ARG A 4 4.96 3.73 13.75
C ARG A 4 3.96 4.34 14.74
N GLY A 5 2.75 4.61 14.28
CA GLY A 5 1.72 5.22 15.10
C GLY A 5 0.31 4.86 14.65
N VAL A 6 -0.37 4.10 15.52
CA VAL A 6 -1.83 3.94 15.65
C VAL A 6 -2.51 3.08 14.58
N CYS A 7 -3.55 2.34 15.03
CA CYS A 7 -4.50 1.58 14.22
C CYS A 7 -4.80 2.31 12.91
N CYS A 8 -4.86 1.56 11.80
CA CYS A 8 -5.22 2.08 10.48
C CYS A 8 -6.15 3.31 10.53
N ASN A 9 -5.80 4.35 9.78
CA ASN A 9 -6.64 5.54 9.61
C ASN A 9 -7.99 5.24 8.92
N TYR A 10 -8.29 3.97 8.64
CA TYR A 10 -9.64 3.45 8.45
C TYR A 10 -10.46 3.62 9.74
N ASP A 11 -10.84 4.88 9.97
CA ASP A 11 -12.11 5.30 10.54
C ASP A 11 -12.29 5.21 12.07
N GLN A 12 -12.26 6.38 12.71
CA GLN A 12 -12.77 6.54 14.08
C GLN A 12 -14.28 6.24 14.20
N ALA A 13 -15.04 6.24 13.09
CA ALA A 13 -16.50 6.08 13.05
C ALA A 13 -16.95 4.61 12.90
N THR A 14 -16.27 3.74 12.15
CA THR A 14 -16.73 2.35 11.94
C THR A 14 -16.19 1.34 12.94
N ARG A 15 -15.08 1.62 13.65
CA ARG A 15 -14.45 0.67 14.60
C ARG A 15 -14.45 -0.76 14.04
N ASP A 16 -14.05 -0.93 12.79
CA ASP A 16 -14.07 -2.25 12.18
C ASP A 16 -13.00 -3.14 12.82
N ILE A 17 -13.45 -4.00 13.73
CA ILE A 17 -12.60 -4.94 14.48
C ILE A 17 -11.81 -5.84 13.53
N GLN A 18 -12.30 -6.09 12.31
CA GLN A 18 -11.59 -6.93 11.36
C GLN A 18 -10.28 -6.31 10.88
N ARG A 19 -10.18 -4.96 10.90
CA ARG A 19 -9.00 -4.20 10.43
C ARG A 19 -8.11 -3.69 11.57
N SER A 20 -8.41 -4.06 12.81
CA SER A 20 -7.67 -3.57 13.98
C SER A 20 -6.18 -3.93 13.99
N ASN A 21 -5.79 -4.96 13.22
CA ASN A 21 -4.41 -5.45 13.14
C ASN A 21 -3.60 -4.79 12.03
N MET A 22 -4.22 -3.96 11.19
CA MET A 22 -3.52 -3.30 10.11
C MET A 22 -2.74 -2.08 10.64
N GLU A 23 -1.46 -1.98 10.27
CA GLU A 23 -0.61 -0.85 10.66
C GLU A 23 -0.82 0.38 9.76
N PHE A 24 -0.57 1.59 10.29
CA PHE A 24 -0.37 2.78 9.47
C PHE A 24 1.10 3.20 9.52
N SER A 25 1.68 3.50 8.37
CA SER A 25 3.07 3.98 8.26
C SER A 25 3.21 5.04 7.17
N VAL A 26 4.11 5.99 7.41
CA VAL A 26 4.51 6.97 6.40
C VAL A 26 5.88 6.61 5.84
N LEU A 27 5.95 6.55 4.51
CA LEU A 27 7.12 6.15 3.75
C LEU A 27 7.65 7.35 2.96
N ASN A 28 8.82 7.82 3.31
CA ASN A 28 9.48 8.89 2.56
C ASN A 28 9.97 8.35 1.22
N VAL A 29 9.55 8.96 0.12
CA VAL A 29 10.07 8.59 -1.21
C VAL A 29 11.41 9.26 -1.47
N THR A 30 12.20 8.63 -2.32
CA THR A 30 13.41 9.22 -2.88
C THR A 30 13.09 9.67 -4.30
N CYS A 31 13.23 10.97 -4.55
CA CYS A 31 12.95 11.57 -5.85
C CYS A 31 14.24 12.08 -6.52
N VAL A 32 14.20 12.19 -7.85
CA VAL A 32 15.18 12.98 -8.61
C VAL A 32 15.01 14.48 -8.32
N GLU A 33 16.00 15.31 -8.68
CA GLU A 33 16.08 16.73 -8.27
C GLU A 33 14.86 17.61 -8.62
N ASP A 34 14.07 17.21 -9.63
CA ASP A 34 12.89 17.93 -10.11
C ASP A 34 11.56 17.25 -9.71
N ASP A 35 11.61 16.24 -8.85
CA ASP A 35 10.48 15.42 -8.42
C ASP A 35 9.67 14.80 -9.60
N THR A 36 10.29 14.63 -10.77
CA THR A 36 9.63 14.00 -11.93
C THR A 36 9.57 12.49 -11.82
N ALA A 37 10.45 11.88 -11.04
CA ALA A 37 10.45 10.46 -10.74
C ALA A 37 10.78 10.22 -9.27
N CYS A 38 9.96 9.43 -8.60
CA CYS A 38 10.12 9.09 -7.19
C CYS A 38 9.98 7.58 -7.02
N ALA A 39 10.72 7.01 -6.08
CA ALA A 39 10.61 5.60 -5.75
C ALA A 39 10.73 5.35 -4.26
N GLN A 40 10.10 4.27 -3.81
CA GLN A 40 10.30 3.74 -2.48
C GLN A 40 10.03 2.24 -2.43
N CYS A 41 10.86 1.54 -1.66
CA CYS A 41 10.71 0.12 -1.39
C CYS A 41 10.61 -0.14 0.12
N PHE A 42 9.81 -1.14 0.48
CA PHE A 42 9.66 -1.55 1.87
C PHE A 42 9.23 -3.01 1.94
N THR A 43 9.44 -3.63 3.10
CA THR A 43 9.03 -5.00 3.34
C THR A 43 7.91 -5.07 4.37
N VAL A 44 6.96 -5.96 4.12
CA VAL A 44 5.86 -6.26 5.04
C VAL A 44 5.91 -7.73 5.37
N GLN A 45 5.69 -8.05 6.64
CA GLN A 45 5.48 -9.42 7.06
C GLN A 45 3.97 -9.70 7.11
N ALA A 46 3.50 -10.61 6.28
CA ALA A 46 2.11 -11.07 6.26
C ALA A 46 2.08 -12.60 6.26
N ASN A 47 1.29 -13.19 7.16
CA ASN A 47 1.12 -14.65 7.25
C ASN A 47 2.43 -15.45 7.39
N GLY A 48 3.46 -14.85 8.02
CA GLY A 48 4.78 -15.46 8.19
C GLY A 48 5.70 -15.35 6.97
N LEU A 49 5.22 -14.79 5.86
CA LEU A 49 6.01 -14.49 4.66
C LEU A 49 6.46 -13.03 4.67
N TRP A 50 7.63 -12.77 4.09
CA TRP A 50 8.13 -11.43 3.85
C TRP A 50 7.88 -11.05 2.41
N CYS A 51 7.08 -10.02 2.20
CA CYS A 51 6.80 -9.46 0.88
C CYS A 51 7.54 -8.15 0.71
N LEU A 52 8.27 -8.01 -0.39
CA LEU A 52 8.87 -6.75 -0.84
C LEU A 52 7.86 -6.03 -1.72
N TYR A 53 7.62 -4.75 -1.42
CA TYR A 53 6.85 -3.85 -2.25
C TYR A 53 7.74 -2.71 -2.73
N ALA A 54 7.63 -2.38 -4.01
CA ALA A 54 8.26 -1.20 -4.61
C ALA A 54 7.18 -0.37 -5.30
N LEU A 55 7.13 0.92 -4.97
CA LEU A 55 6.33 1.89 -5.68
C LEU A 55 7.26 2.84 -6.42
N GLU A 56 7.01 3.00 -7.70
CA GLU A 56 7.62 4.02 -8.55
C GLU A 56 6.51 4.97 -9.03
N PHE A 57 6.80 6.27 -8.98
CA PHE A 57 5.95 7.34 -9.47
C PHE A 57 6.70 8.15 -10.51
N THR A 58 6.10 8.39 -11.66
CA THR A 58 6.61 9.30 -12.69
C THR A 58 5.56 10.36 -12.96
N LYS A 59 5.96 11.63 -13.05
CA LYS A 59 5.09 12.76 -13.38
C LYS A 59 5.01 12.95 -14.90
N ASP A 60 3.87 13.45 -15.37
CA ASP A 60 3.63 13.88 -16.77
C ASP A 60 3.85 12.77 -17.84
N PRO A 61 2.94 11.79 -17.96
CA PRO A 61 1.70 11.63 -17.19
C PRO A 61 1.96 10.95 -15.83
N ASP A 62 1.10 11.24 -14.86
CA ASP A 62 1.18 10.63 -13.53
C ASP A 62 1.01 9.11 -13.64
N THR A 63 2.12 8.40 -13.50
CA THR A 63 2.22 6.96 -13.65
C THR A 63 2.68 6.37 -12.34
N TYR A 64 1.92 5.41 -11.85
CA TYR A 64 2.21 4.66 -10.63
C TYR A 64 2.49 3.21 -11.00
N LYS A 65 3.68 2.74 -10.68
CA LYS A 65 4.05 1.34 -10.84
C LYS A 65 4.23 0.72 -9.46
N LEU A 66 3.49 -0.36 -9.19
CA LEU A 66 3.58 -1.14 -7.97
C LEU A 66 4.10 -2.53 -8.32
N SER A 67 5.26 -2.88 -7.78
CA SER A 67 5.83 -4.22 -7.85
C SER A 67 5.72 -4.88 -6.47
N ALA A 68 5.31 -6.15 -6.44
CA ALA A 68 5.24 -6.97 -5.25
C ALA A 68 5.98 -8.29 -5.47
N PHE A 69 6.75 -8.74 -4.47
CA PHE A 69 7.53 -9.97 -4.54
C PHE A 69 7.52 -10.70 -3.20
N ASP A 70 7.13 -11.98 -3.19
CA ASP A 70 7.03 -12.80 -1.97
C ASP A 70 8.18 -13.82 -1.80
N GLY A 71 9.20 -13.75 -2.67
CA GLY A 71 10.29 -14.74 -2.73
C GLY A 71 10.08 -15.85 -3.75
N ILE A 72 8.85 -16.06 -4.21
CA ILE A 72 8.46 -17.13 -5.15
C ILE A 72 7.87 -16.51 -6.42
N SER A 73 6.97 -15.56 -6.26
CA SER A 73 6.19 -14.91 -7.30
C SER A 73 6.47 -13.41 -7.31
N GLU A 74 6.41 -12.84 -8.50
CA GLU A 74 6.54 -11.41 -8.74
C GLU A 74 5.27 -10.91 -9.45
N TRP A 75 4.77 -9.77 -9.01
CA TRP A 75 3.63 -9.10 -9.62
C TRP A 75 3.97 -7.65 -9.90
N ASP A 76 3.69 -7.22 -11.12
CA ASP A 76 3.87 -5.84 -11.57
C ASP A 76 2.54 -5.25 -11.99
N PHE A 77 2.23 -4.08 -11.45
CA PHE A 77 1.03 -3.32 -11.77
C PHE A 77 1.42 -1.92 -12.18
N GLN A 78 0.79 -1.43 -13.24
CA GLN A 78 0.98 -0.05 -13.69
C GLN A 78 -0.38 0.60 -13.85
N PHE A 79 -0.51 1.80 -13.29
CA PHE A 79 -1.66 2.67 -13.40
C PHE A 79 -1.20 4.02 -13.95
N VAL A 80 -1.96 4.56 -14.90
CA VAL A 80 -1.71 5.88 -15.49
C VAL A 80 -2.93 6.73 -15.22
N GLN A 81 -2.71 7.91 -14.64
CA GLN A 81 -3.74 8.89 -14.35
C GLN A 81 -3.62 10.07 -15.32
N ASP A 82 -4.61 10.19 -16.21
CA ASP A 82 -4.66 11.30 -17.18
C ASP A 82 -5.31 12.58 -16.57
N ASP A 83 -6.19 12.42 -15.58
CA ASP A 83 -6.85 13.53 -14.89
C ASP A 83 -6.19 13.81 -13.53
N LEU A 84 -5.22 14.71 -13.53
CA LEU A 84 -4.43 15.10 -12.34
C LEU A 84 -5.25 15.79 -11.24
N ALA A 85 -6.45 16.28 -11.55
CA ALA A 85 -7.33 16.91 -10.57
C ALA A 85 -8.32 15.92 -9.93
N GLY A 86 -8.47 14.74 -10.53
CA GLY A 86 -9.39 13.71 -10.07
C GLY A 86 -8.85 12.93 -8.86
N GLN A 87 -9.75 12.60 -7.95
CA GLN A 87 -9.50 11.54 -6.97
C GLN A 87 -9.62 10.18 -7.67
N PHE A 88 -8.79 9.22 -7.29
CA PHE A 88 -8.88 7.85 -7.75
C PHE A 88 -8.66 6.85 -6.63
N ARG A 89 -9.20 5.66 -6.85
CA ARG A 89 -8.88 4.44 -6.12
C ARG A 89 -8.78 3.29 -7.11
N PHE A 90 -7.62 2.66 -7.15
CA PHE A 90 -7.36 1.50 -7.99
C PHE A 90 -7.01 0.31 -7.10
N CYS A 91 -7.79 -0.77 -7.17
CA CYS A 91 -7.59 -1.96 -6.35
C CYS A 91 -7.38 -3.19 -7.21
N ILE A 92 -6.42 -4.03 -6.81
CA ILE A 92 -6.14 -5.33 -7.41
C ILE A 92 -6.21 -6.38 -6.33
N GLN A 93 -6.79 -7.52 -6.67
CA GLN A 93 -6.78 -8.69 -5.81
C GLN A 93 -5.74 -9.68 -6.33
N LEU A 94 -4.81 -10.06 -5.46
CA LEU A 94 -3.91 -11.18 -5.67
C LEU A 94 -4.52 -12.38 -4.95
N GLN A 95 -4.66 -13.49 -5.66
CA GLN A 95 -5.07 -14.75 -5.08
C GLN A 95 -4.00 -15.79 -5.35
N ASN A 96 -3.41 -16.29 -4.27
CA ASN A 96 -2.43 -17.34 -4.31
C ASN A 96 -3.03 -18.59 -3.67
N TYR A 97 -2.94 -19.70 -4.39
CA TYR A 97 -3.29 -21.01 -3.87
C TYR A 97 -2.00 -21.66 -3.39
N PHE A 98 -1.75 -21.60 -2.08
CA PHE A 98 -0.70 -22.43 -1.48
C PHE A 98 -1.22 -23.85 -1.39
N ASP A 99 -0.60 -24.75 -2.15
CA ASP A 99 -0.66 -26.21 -2.10
C ASP A 99 -2.03 -26.80 -1.67
N GLU A 100 -2.70 -27.55 -2.55
CA GLU A 100 -3.99 -28.19 -2.29
C GLU A 100 -4.04 -28.97 -0.96
N ALA A 101 -2.90 -29.46 -0.45
CA ALA A 101 -2.80 -30.15 0.82
C ALA A 101 -3.03 -29.27 2.07
N VAL A 102 -2.79 -27.96 1.99
CA VAL A 102 -2.84 -27.04 3.14
C VAL A 102 -4.13 -26.22 3.20
N HIS A 103 -4.93 -26.21 2.12
CA HIS A 103 -6.21 -25.48 2.01
C HIS A 103 -6.14 -24.03 2.53
N ALA A 104 -4.99 -23.39 2.39
CA ALA A 104 -4.79 -22.02 2.82
C ALA A 104 -4.93 -21.10 1.60
N ASP A 105 -6.17 -20.67 1.34
CA ASP A 105 -6.44 -19.59 0.40
C ASP A 105 -5.76 -18.32 0.93
N TRP A 106 -4.77 -17.80 0.20
CA TRP A 106 -4.20 -16.49 0.46
C TRP A 106 -4.80 -15.48 -0.50
N ARG A 107 -5.37 -14.40 0.05
CA ARG A 107 -5.95 -13.30 -0.71
C ARG A 107 -5.39 -11.98 -0.22
N ASP A 108 -4.70 -11.27 -1.09
CA ASP A 108 -4.29 -9.89 -0.84
C ASP A 108 -5.12 -8.95 -1.70
N THR A 109 -5.61 -7.88 -1.12
CA THR A 109 -6.15 -6.74 -1.87
C THR A 109 -5.20 -5.58 -1.71
N LEU A 110 -4.62 -5.14 -2.82
CA LEU A 110 -3.74 -3.99 -2.91
C LEU A 110 -4.53 -2.83 -3.50
N CYS A 111 -4.71 -1.75 -2.75
CA CYS A 111 -5.39 -0.54 -3.22
C CYS A 111 -4.45 0.65 -3.21
N LEU A 112 -4.36 1.35 -4.34
CA LEU A 112 -3.71 2.64 -4.48
C LEU A 112 -4.77 3.73 -4.53
N ASP A 113 -4.65 4.76 -3.70
CA ASP A 113 -5.57 5.90 -3.65
C ASP A 113 -4.85 7.23 -3.37
N ASN A 114 -5.36 8.32 -3.96
CA ASN A 114 -4.85 9.67 -3.73
C ASN A 114 -5.81 10.54 -2.89
N ASP A 115 -6.74 9.91 -2.17
CA ASP A 115 -7.64 10.60 -1.24
C ASP A 115 -7.07 10.57 0.17
N PHE A 116 -6.57 11.73 0.60
CA PHE A 116 -5.96 11.88 1.92
C PHE A 116 -6.93 12.46 2.97
N THR A 117 -8.21 12.67 2.62
CA THR A 117 -9.17 13.34 3.51
C THR A 117 -9.50 12.54 4.76
N GLU A 118 -9.39 11.21 4.69
CA GLU A 118 -9.68 10.29 5.80
C GLU A 118 -8.42 9.86 6.58
N ILE A 119 -7.23 10.35 6.22
CA ILE A 119 -5.98 9.95 6.90
C ILE A 119 -5.30 11.13 7.60
N ALA A 120 -4.67 10.84 8.73
CA ALA A 120 -3.81 11.79 9.42
C ALA A 120 -2.45 11.89 8.70
N VAL A 121 -2.32 12.87 7.80
CA VAL A 121 -1.04 13.22 7.17
C VAL A 121 -0.15 13.93 8.20
N PRO A 122 1.03 13.38 8.54
CA PRO A 122 1.90 13.99 9.53
C PRO A 122 2.57 15.26 8.97
N ARG A 123 3.03 16.17 9.84
CA ARG A 123 3.52 17.50 9.43
C ARG A 123 4.82 17.45 8.62
N GLU A 124 5.61 16.42 8.85
CA GLU A 124 6.83 16.06 8.13
C GLU A 124 6.58 15.54 6.71
N CYS A 125 5.31 15.31 6.36
CA CYS A 125 4.92 14.98 5.01
C CYS A 125 4.53 16.26 4.25
N SER A 126 5.51 16.89 3.59
CA SER A 126 5.29 18.14 2.86
C SER A 126 4.34 17.96 1.67
N ARG A 127 4.45 16.83 0.96
CA ARG A 127 3.60 16.52 -0.20
C ARG A 127 3.24 15.03 -0.23
N PRO A 128 2.01 14.65 0.17
CA PRO A 128 1.53 13.29 0.03
C PRO A 128 1.38 12.94 -1.46
N LEU A 129 1.82 11.75 -1.85
CA LEU A 129 1.76 11.27 -3.23
C LEU A 129 0.62 10.29 -3.43
N ILE A 130 0.62 9.21 -2.65
CA ILE A 130 -0.38 8.15 -2.75
C ILE A 130 -0.40 7.33 -1.47
N THR A 131 -1.52 6.68 -1.21
CA THR A 131 -1.68 5.67 -0.18
C THR A 131 -1.73 4.29 -0.81
N LEU A 132 -0.95 3.34 -0.29
CA LEU A 132 -1.09 1.91 -0.57
C LEU A 132 -1.75 1.23 0.63
N THR A 133 -2.91 0.63 0.42
CA THR A 133 -3.54 -0.26 1.38
C THR A 133 -3.27 -1.70 0.98
N ILE A 134 -2.77 -2.50 1.91
CA ILE A 134 -2.54 -3.94 1.79
C ILE A 134 -3.49 -4.63 2.77
N ASP A 135 -4.54 -5.26 2.25
CA ASP A 135 -5.56 -5.98 3.02
C ASP A 135 -5.39 -7.49 2.73
N SER A 136 -4.71 -8.18 3.65
CA SER A 136 -4.26 -9.57 3.50
C SER A 136 -5.09 -10.53 4.34
N HIS A 137 -5.60 -11.59 3.73
CA HIS A 137 -6.39 -12.64 4.36
C HIS A 137 -5.78 -14.01 4.11
N MET A 138 -5.63 -14.80 5.16
CA MET A 138 -5.38 -16.24 5.06
C MET A 138 -6.63 -16.99 5.50
N ALA A 139 -7.26 -17.70 4.56
CA ALA A 139 -8.56 -18.33 4.72
C ALA A 139 -9.60 -17.35 5.34
N ASN A 140 -10.26 -17.74 6.43
CA ASN A 140 -11.20 -16.90 7.18
C ASN A 140 -10.54 -16.23 8.42
N GLY A 141 -9.22 -16.08 8.40
CA GLY A 141 -8.46 -15.44 9.45
C GLY A 141 -8.70 -13.94 9.56
N PRO A 142 -8.08 -13.27 10.55
CA PRO A 142 -8.13 -11.81 10.65
C PRO A 142 -7.39 -11.15 9.49
N VAL A 143 -7.76 -9.91 9.17
CA VAL A 143 -7.02 -9.08 8.21
C VAL A 143 -5.64 -8.79 8.77
N MET A 144 -4.61 -8.88 7.92
CA MET A 144 -3.26 -8.41 8.17
C MET A 144 -2.81 -7.46 7.06
N GLY A 145 -1.66 -6.82 7.27
CA GLY A 145 -1.08 -5.83 6.35
C GLY A 145 -1.12 -4.43 6.96
N GLY A 146 -1.38 -3.44 6.12
CA GLY A 146 -1.28 -2.05 6.55
C GLY A 146 -1.65 -1.04 5.48
N GLN A 147 -1.70 0.22 5.89
CA GLN A 147 -1.87 1.38 5.05
C GLN A 147 -0.58 2.21 5.09
N TYR A 148 -0.03 2.49 3.90
CA TYR A 148 1.27 3.10 3.71
C TYR A 148 1.13 4.38 2.92
N LEU A 149 1.34 5.52 3.57
CA LEU A 149 1.34 6.82 2.91
C LEU A 149 2.72 7.11 2.32
N TYR A 150 2.81 7.18 1.01
CA TYR A 150 4.02 7.63 0.32
C TYR A 150 4.09 9.14 0.30
N CYS A 151 5.22 9.68 0.73
CA CYS A 151 5.36 11.10 0.92
C CYS A 151 6.70 11.66 0.47
N ILE A 152 6.67 12.83 -0.16
CA ILE A 152 7.85 13.66 -0.37
C ILE A 152 8.05 14.51 0.89
N PRO A 153 9.20 14.37 1.60
CA PRO A 153 9.49 15.08 2.84
C PRO A 153 9.64 16.61 2.63
#